data_AF-A0A9C9GP38-F1
#
_entry.id   AF-A0A9C9GP38-F1
#
_cell.length_a   1.000
_cell.length_b   1.000
_cell.length_c   1.000
_cell.angle_alpha   90.00
_cell.angle_beta   90.00
_cell.angle_gamma   90.00
#
_symmetry.space_group_name_H-M   'P 1'
#
loop_
_entity.id
_entity.type
_entity.pdbx_description
1 polymer ?
#
loop_
_entity_poly.entity_id
_entity_poly.type
_entity_poly.pdbx_seq_one_letter_code
_entity_poly.pdbx_strand_id
1 'polypeptide(L)'
;MLLNKIWASLIIIGILFAVGQDIRDEVYNSHHNGALQSIPFTNLQPDPNATFTPATSTHLQLTFDKTRLDAELKPNHRIAIFLNKQSPAHLLNRALANGKQHTLIARIISKNDHHLSLLLPELHWLKLRSVTQAAFDIAEFAVKLALGLVGVMCLWLGLMQIAEKSGLIQMLVNVVQPVLHWLFPGIPRGHPAFGSISMNMAANVLGLGNAATPLGIKAMQQLQEINPDKNTASDEMCMFLALNTSSVQLLPPVTLIALMGSQISELIIPIILATSCSTITAVSVAKFYARHRKASCNNSPV
;
A
#
# COMPACT_ATOMS: atom_id res chain seq x y z
N MET A 1 1.04 -17.39 -15.96
CA MET A 1 2.29 -17.04 -16.69
C MET A 1 2.29 -15.62 -17.24
N LEU A 2 1.16 -15.12 -17.79
CA LEU A 2 1.06 -13.75 -18.34
C LEU A 2 1.30 -12.65 -17.28
N LEU A 3 0.75 -12.83 -16.08
CA LEU A 3 0.88 -11.86 -14.98
C LEU A 3 2.33 -11.66 -14.53
N ASN A 4 3.11 -12.75 -14.39
CA ASN A 4 4.53 -12.66 -14.01
C ASN A 4 5.35 -11.90 -15.07
N LYS A 5 5.00 -12.03 -16.35
CA LYS A 5 5.65 -11.29 -17.44
C LYS A 5 5.33 -9.79 -17.37
N ILE A 6 4.10 -9.43 -17.03
CA ILE A 6 3.69 -8.02 -16.85
C ILE A 6 4.46 -7.39 -15.69
N TRP A 7 4.51 -8.06 -14.53
CA TRP A 7 5.25 -7.56 -13.37
C TRP A 7 6.75 -7.46 -13.63
N ALA A 8 7.35 -8.48 -14.26
CA ALA A 8 8.75 -8.42 -14.65
C ALA A 8 9.01 -7.24 -15.60
N SER A 9 8.12 -7.00 -16.57
CA SER A 9 8.25 -5.86 -17.49
C SER A 9 8.16 -4.53 -16.76
N LEU A 10 7.22 -4.35 -15.84
CA LEU A 10 7.08 -3.12 -15.04
C LEU A 10 8.32 -2.86 -14.17
N ILE A 11 8.86 -3.90 -13.53
CA ILE A 11 10.08 -3.79 -12.72
C ILE A 11 11.26 -3.38 -13.60
N ILE A 12 11.44 -4.03 -14.76
CA ILE A 12 12.51 -3.71 -15.71
C ILE A 12 12.39 -2.26 -16.19
N ILE A 13 11.19 -1.82 -16.58
CA ILE A 13 10.94 -0.45 -17.01
C ILE A 13 11.28 0.55 -15.90
N GLY A 14 10.89 0.26 -14.65
CA GLY A 14 11.20 1.10 -13.50
C GLY A 14 12.70 1.24 -13.23
N ILE A 15 13.44 0.12 -13.30
CA ILE A 15 14.91 0.11 -13.14
C ILE A 15 15.58 0.87 -14.28
N LEU A 16 15.19 0.61 -15.54
CA LEU A 16 15.74 1.30 -16.71
C LEU A 16 15.48 2.81 -16.64
N PHE A 17 14.30 3.23 -16.19
CA PHE A 17 13.99 4.64 -16.00
C PHE A 17 14.85 5.27 -14.89
N ALA A 18 15.04 4.57 -13.77
CA ALA A 18 15.89 5.05 -12.68
C ALA A 18 17.36 5.17 -13.11
N VAL A 19 17.89 4.17 -13.80
CA VAL A 19 19.25 4.19 -14.37
C VAL A 19 19.39 5.32 -15.41
N GLY A 20 18.42 5.48 -16.30
CA GLY A 20 18.44 6.55 -17.30
C GLY A 20 18.40 7.96 -16.68
N GLN A 21 17.64 8.13 -15.60
CA GLN A 21 17.64 9.36 -14.80
C GLN A 21 19.00 9.59 -14.15
N ASP A 22 19.56 8.59 -13.46
CA ASP A 22 20.86 8.72 -12.79
C ASP A 22 21.99 8.99 -13.79
N ILE A 23 22.02 8.32 -14.96
CA ILE A 23 23.01 8.58 -16.03
C ILE A 23 22.88 10.02 -16.54
N ARG A 24 21.66 10.50 -16.76
CA ARG A 24 21.44 11.89 -17.18
C ARG A 24 21.90 12.87 -16.08
N ASP A 25 21.57 12.59 -14.83
CA ASP A 25 21.95 13.45 -13.69
C ASP A 25 23.48 13.52 -13.53
N GLU A 26 24.19 12.42 -13.80
CA GLU A 26 25.65 12.33 -13.85
C GLU A 26 26.23 13.15 -15.02
N VAL A 27 25.73 12.94 -16.24
CA VAL A 27 26.22 13.62 -17.46
C VAL A 27 26.03 15.14 -17.41
N TYR A 28 24.88 15.59 -16.93
CA TYR A 28 24.58 17.03 -16.80
C TYR A 28 25.05 17.62 -15.47
N ASN A 29 25.71 16.83 -14.61
CA ASN A 29 26.09 17.21 -13.25
C ASN A 29 24.97 17.95 -12.50
N SER A 30 23.73 17.44 -12.58
CA SER A 30 22.55 18.10 -12.01
C SER A 30 22.64 18.26 -10.49
N HIS A 31 23.41 17.37 -9.86
CA HIS A 31 23.72 17.43 -8.43
C HIS A 31 24.87 18.36 -8.08
N HIS A 32 25.55 19.00 -9.03
CA HIS A 32 26.72 19.84 -8.76
C HIS A 32 27.78 19.10 -7.92
N ASN A 33 28.02 17.82 -8.26
CA ASN A 33 29.12 17.03 -7.71
C ASN A 33 30.45 17.74 -8.01
N GLY A 34 31.34 17.77 -7.02
CA GLY A 34 32.62 18.47 -7.11
C GLY A 34 32.56 20.00 -7.02
N ALA A 35 31.37 20.62 -6.99
CA ALA A 35 31.26 22.08 -6.87
C ALA A 35 31.53 22.56 -5.44
N LEU A 36 32.32 23.63 -5.31
CA LEU A 36 32.56 24.31 -4.04
C LEU A 36 31.35 25.17 -3.69
N GLN A 37 30.74 24.93 -2.52
CA GLN A 37 29.65 25.74 -2.02
C GLN A 37 30.17 26.71 -0.97
N SER A 38 30.06 28.01 -1.25
CA SER A 38 30.40 29.08 -0.30
C SER A 38 29.21 29.35 0.61
N ILE A 39 29.36 29.06 1.91
CA ILE A 39 28.28 29.15 2.89
C ILE A 39 28.67 30.11 4.01
N PRO A 40 27.81 31.08 4.36
CA PRO A 40 28.07 31.94 5.51
C PRO A 40 27.97 31.13 6.81
N PHE A 41 28.92 31.36 7.71
CA PHE A 41 28.94 30.72 9.02
C PHE A 41 28.93 31.75 10.15
N THR A 42 28.25 31.42 11.24
CA THR A 42 28.32 32.18 12.50
C THR A 42 28.89 31.25 13.56
N ASN A 43 29.96 31.68 14.24
CA ASN A 43 30.48 30.94 15.39
C ASN A 43 29.46 31.01 16.53
N LEU A 44 29.05 29.86 17.06
CA LEU A 44 28.35 29.83 18.34
C LEU A 44 29.41 29.98 19.43
N GLN A 45 29.34 31.07 20.19
CA GLN A 45 30.17 31.23 21.37
C GLN A 45 29.74 30.16 22.39
N PRO A 46 30.68 29.43 23.03
CA PRO A 46 30.31 28.43 24.02
C PRO A 46 29.50 29.11 25.13
N ASP A 47 28.35 28.52 25.46
CA ASP A 47 27.45 29.02 26.49
C ASP A 47 28.23 29.19 27.80
N PRO A 48 28.32 30.41 28.37
CA PRO A 48 29.14 30.68 29.56
C PRO A 48 28.70 29.90 30.81
N ASN A 49 27.54 29.25 30.78
CA ASN A 49 27.01 28.44 31.88
C ASN A 49 27.06 26.92 31.66
N ALA A 50 27.59 26.43 30.53
CA ALA A 50 27.73 25.00 30.29
C ALA A 50 28.98 24.45 30.99
N THR A 51 28.78 23.58 31.98
CA THR A 51 29.84 22.88 32.72
C THR A 51 30.84 22.23 31.77
N PHE A 52 32.11 22.65 31.87
CA PHE A 52 33.22 22.22 31.01
C PHE A 52 33.34 20.68 30.98
N THR A 53 33.03 20.10 29.82
CA THR A 53 33.59 18.81 29.40
C THR A 53 34.61 19.10 28.29
N PRO A 54 35.83 18.51 28.32
CA PRO A 54 36.85 18.77 27.32
C PRO A 54 36.53 17.93 26.08
N ALA A 55 35.60 18.42 25.26
CA ALA A 55 35.48 18.01 23.87
C ALA A 55 35.62 19.27 23.03
N THR A 56 36.76 19.40 22.35
CA THR A 56 37.11 20.54 21.49
C THR A 56 36.30 20.50 20.18
N SER A 57 34.98 20.39 20.27
CA SER A 57 34.06 20.44 19.14
C SER A 57 33.55 21.86 18.98
N THR A 58 34.16 22.64 18.09
CA THR A 58 33.66 23.97 17.77
C THR A 58 32.33 23.81 17.03
N HIS A 59 31.24 24.13 17.72
CA HIS A 59 29.91 24.19 17.14
C HIS A 59 29.78 25.46 16.29
N LEU A 60 29.31 25.29 15.06
CA LEU A 60 29.11 26.34 14.07
C LEU A 60 27.66 26.32 13.62
N GLN A 61 27.11 27.49 13.28
CA GLN A 61 25.86 27.55 12.52
C GLN A 61 26.15 27.93 11.07
N LEU A 62 25.71 27.06 10.16
CA LEU A 62 25.78 27.27 8.72
C LEU A 62 24.41 27.71 8.22
N THR A 63 24.35 28.71 7.35
CA THR A 63 23.07 29.13 6.75
C THR A 63 22.97 28.65 5.30
N PHE A 64 22.09 27.68 5.04
CA PHE A 64 21.78 27.14 3.71
C PHE A 64 20.36 27.56 3.31
N ASP A 65 20.17 28.19 2.15
CA ASP A 65 18.83 28.57 1.63
C ASP A 65 17.89 29.20 2.69
N LYS A 66 18.43 30.10 3.53
CA LYS A 66 17.75 30.77 4.66
C LYS A 66 17.43 29.88 5.88
N THR A 67 17.81 28.61 5.86
CA THR A 67 17.75 27.70 7.02
C THR A 67 19.09 27.68 7.76
N ARG A 68 19.06 27.81 9.09
CA ARG A 68 20.24 27.69 9.93
C ARG A 68 20.37 26.24 10.38
N LEU A 69 21.52 25.64 10.11
CA LEU A 69 21.83 24.26 10.45
C LEU A 69 23.04 24.24 11.38
N ASP A 70 22.90 23.49 12.46
CA ASP A 70 24.01 23.28 13.38
C ASP A 70 25.04 22.34 12.73
N ALA A 71 26.30 22.66 12.93
CA ALA A 71 27.41 21.93 12.37
C ALA A 71 28.54 21.81 13.39
N GLU A 72 29.24 20.69 13.35
CA GLU A 72 30.35 20.38 14.25
C GLU A 72 31.63 20.20 13.43
N LEU A 73 32.68 20.94 13.81
CA LEU A 73 34.01 20.75 13.25
C LEU A 73 34.59 19.42 13.74
N LYS A 74 34.98 18.57 12.79
CA LYS A 74 35.68 17.31 13.05
C LYS A 74 37.16 17.44 12.69
N PRO A 75 38.03 16.63 13.30
CA PRO A 75 39.43 16.51 12.89
C PRO A 75 39.54 16.23 11.38
N ASN A 76 40.66 16.62 10.76
CA ASN A 76 40.96 16.40 9.33
C ASN A 76 40.13 17.20 8.32
N HIS A 77 39.86 18.48 8.59
CA HIS A 77 39.15 19.38 7.67
C HIS A 77 37.76 18.86 7.25
N ARG A 78 37.05 18.21 8.19
CA ARG A 78 35.69 17.72 7.97
C ARG A 78 34.71 18.48 8.84
N ILE A 79 33.51 18.69 8.33
CA ILE A 79 32.40 19.27 9.08
C ILE A 79 31.22 18.30 9.05
N ALA A 80 30.60 18.07 10.21
CA ALA A 80 29.38 17.30 10.33
C ALA A 80 28.21 18.27 10.45
N ILE A 81 27.36 18.32 9.44
CA ILE A 81 26.16 19.18 9.40
C ILE A 81 24.98 18.34 9.89
N PHE A 82 24.30 18.78 10.93
CA PHE A 82 23.12 18.13 11.46
C PHE A 82 21.88 18.58 10.69
N LEU A 83 21.17 17.62 10.13
CA LEU A 83 20.00 17.85 9.31
C LEU A 83 18.74 17.55 10.11
N ASN A 84 17.72 18.38 9.90
CA ASN A 84 16.38 18.22 10.47
C ASN A 84 15.34 18.15 9.34
N LYS A 85 14.06 17.92 9.68
CA LYS A 85 12.96 17.85 8.69
C LYS A 85 12.73 19.16 7.92
N GLN A 86 13.26 20.29 8.39
CA GLN A 86 13.16 21.61 7.76
C GLN A 86 14.37 21.94 6.88
N SER A 87 15.38 21.06 6.82
CA SER A 87 16.58 21.26 6.03
C SER A 87 16.28 21.17 4.53
N PRO A 88 17.05 21.87 3.68
CA PRO A 88 16.88 21.82 2.23
C PRO A 88 16.92 20.39 1.70
N ALA A 89 15.98 20.04 0.82
CA ALA A 89 15.81 18.68 0.30
C ALA A 89 17.08 18.13 -0.38
N HIS A 90 17.88 19.01 -0.99
CA HIS A 90 19.14 18.63 -1.64
C HIS A 90 20.19 18.12 -0.62
N LEU A 91 20.25 18.66 0.60
CA LEU A 91 21.15 18.18 1.65
C LEU A 91 20.66 16.88 2.28
N LEU A 92 19.34 16.76 2.47
CA LEU A 92 18.72 15.54 2.99
C LEU A 92 18.99 14.35 2.06
N ASN A 93 18.81 14.54 0.75
CA ASN A 93 19.10 13.51 -0.26
C ASN A 93 20.59 13.12 -0.28
N ARG A 94 21.51 14.09 -0.10
CA ARG A 94 22.96 13.83 0.03
C ARG A 94 23.32 13.01 1.26
N ALA A 95 22.69 13.29 2.39
CA ALA A 95 22.94 12.55 3.62
C ALA A 95 22.41 11.10 3.50
N LEU A 96 21.19 10.95 3.01
CA LEU A 96 20.56 9.64 2.80
C LEU A 96 21.36 8.78 1.82
N ALA A 97 21.83 9.35 0.71
CA ALA A 97 22.69 8.65 -0.24
C ALA A 97 24.05 8.25 0.33
N ASN A 98 24.54 8.91 1.38
CA ASN A 98 25.79 8.54 2.06
C ASN A 98 25.55 7.66 3.31
N GLY A 99 24.36 7.07 3.44
CA GLY A 99 24.04 6.13 4.51
C GLY A 99 23.81 6.78 5.88
N LYS A 100 23.54 8.10 5.94
CA LYS A 100 23.30 8.84 7.18
C LYS A 100 21.97 9.56 7.13
N GLN A 101 21.11 9.34 8.13
CA GLN A 101 19.76 9.92 8.11
C GLN A 101 19.73 11.41 8.46
N HIS A 102 20.56 11.85 9.42
CA HIS A 102 20.49 13.21 9.97
C HIS A 102 21.85 13.92 10.05
N THR A 103 22.88 13.38 9.39
CA THR A 103 24.22 13.98 9.44
C THR A 103 24.90 13.90 8.09
N LEU A 104 25.27 15.06 7.56
CA LEU A 104 26.05 15.17 6.33
C LEU A 104 27.50 15.49 6.69
N ILE A 105 28.45 14.70 6.19
CA ILE A 105 29.87 15.02 6.35
C ILE A 105 30.36 15.69 5.08
N ALA A 106 30.77 16.96 5.20
CA ALA A 106 31.38 17.71 4.11
C ALA A 106 32.87 17.97 4.40
N ARG A 107 33.66 18.19 3.35
CA ARG A 107 35.08 18.54 3.46
C ARG A 107 35.25 20.05 3.34
N ILE A 108 36.07 20.63 4.22
CA ILE A 108 36.41 22.05 4.20
C ILE A 108 37.61 22.22 3.25
N ILE A 109 37.46 23.11 2.26
CA ILE A 109 38.50 23.39 1.28
C ILE A 109 39.17 24.74 1.54
N SER A 110 38.40 25.76 1.90
CA SER A 110 38.92 27.09 2.23
C SER A 110 38.00 27.81 3.22
N LYS A 111 38.57 28.68 4.05
CA LYS A 111 37.87 29.50 5.04
C LYS A 111 38.28 30.97 4.88
N ASN A 112 37.30 31.83 4.62
CA ASN A 112 37.43 33.29 4.69
C ASN A 112 36.75 33.79 5.98
N ASP A 113 36.91 35.08 6.30
CA ASP A 113 36.42 35.67 7.57
C ASP A 113 34.92 35.51 7.81
N HIS A 114 34.11 35.39 6.75
CA HIS A 114 32.65 35.23 6.83
C HIS A 114 32.07 34.07 6.02
N HIS A 115 32.90 33.37 5.23
CA HIS A 115 32.44 32.33 4.31
C HIS A 115 33.30 31.08 4.43
N LEU A 116 32.64 29.92 4.41
CA LEU A 116 33.28 28.62 4.45
C LEU A 116 32.98 27.90 3.13
N SER A 117 34.04 27.52 2.41
CA SER A 117 33.94 26.77 1.15
C SER A 117 33.93 25.28 1.45
N LEU A 118 32.77 24.66 1.26
CA LEU A 118 32.53 23.24 1.49
C LEU A 118 32.48 22.47 0.18
N LEU A 119 33.13 21.31 0.19
CA LEU A 119 32.91 20.24 -0.76
C LEU A 119 31.95 19.23 -0.12
N LEU A 120 30.72 19.25 -0.61
CA LEU A 120 29.69 18.27 -0.24
C LEU A 120 30.03 16.89 -0.82
N PRO A 121 29.62 15.81 -0.15
CA PRO A 121 29.83 14.47 -0.69
C PRO A 121 29.03 14.29 -1.99
N GLU A 122 29.61 13.49 -2.89
CA GLU A 122 29.06 13.23 -4.21
C GLU A 122 27.79 12.38 -4.13
N LEU A 123 26.87 12.63 -5.05
CA LEU A 123 25.65 11.87 -5.25
C LEU A 123 25.78 11.03 -6.50
N HIS A 124 25.87 9.71 -6.31
CA HIS A 124 25.77 8.75 -7.41
C HIS A 124 24.59 7.80 -7.15
N TRP A 125 23.85 7.50 -8.22
CA TRP A 125 22.80 6.47 -8.24
C TRP A 125 21.65 6.71 -7.24
N LEU A 126 21.23 7.97 -7.07
CA LEU A 126 20.20 8.33 -6.10
C LEU A 126 18.86 7.67 -6.43
N LYS A 127 18.46 7.69 -7.71
CA LYS A 127 17.17 7.12 -8.14
C LYS A 127 17.19 5.60 -8.02
N LEU A 128 18.24 4.94 -8.47
CA LEU A 128 18.37 3.48 -8.37
C LEU A 128 18.32 3.00 -6.92
N ARG A 129 18.98 3.72 -6.00
CA ARG A 129 18.91 3.43 -4.55
C ARG A 129 17.49 3.61 -4.00
N SER A 130 16.79 4.67 -4.40
CA SER A 130 15.41 4.90 -3.95
C SER A 130 14.45 3.79 -4.40
N VAL A 131 14.61 3.30 -5.64
CA VAL A 131 13.83 2.15 -6.15
C VAL A 131 14.16 0.88 -5.38
N THR A 132 15.44 0.64 -5.10
CA THR A 132 15.88 -0.52 -4.31
C THR A 132 15.32 -0.48 -2.89
N GLN A 133 15.37 0.68 -2.22
CA GLN A 133 14.82 0.84 -0.87
C GLN A 133 13.30 0.64 -0.87
N ALA A 134 12.59 1.24 -1.83
CA ALA A 134 11.15 1.05 -1.97
C ALA A 134 10.77 -0.43 -2.19
N ALA A 135 11.60 -1.19 -2.90
CA ALA A 135 11.40 -2.63 -3.07
C ALA A 135 11.54 -3.41 -1.76
N PHE A 136 12.50 -3.05 -0.89
CA PHE A 136 12.60 -3.65 0.45
C PHE A 136 11.42 -3.25 1.35
N ASP A 137 11.03 -1.97 1.34
CA ASP A 137 9.93 -1.45 2.15
C ASP A 137 8.60 -2.13 1.77
N ILE A 138 8.33 -2.30 0.46
CA ILE A 138 7.10 -2.98 -0.01
C ILE A 138 7.12 -4.47 0.34
N ALA A 139 8.29 -5.12 0.34
CA ALA A 139 8.42 -6.52 0.72
C ALA A 139 8.15 -6.71 2.22
N GLU A 140 8.70 -5.86 3.08
CA GLU A 140 8.41 -5.86 4.52
C GLU A 140 6.92 -5.60 4.79
N PHE A 141 6.35 -4.60 4.10
CA PHE A 141 4.93 -4.29 4.18
C PHE A 141 4.05 -5.50 3.78
N ALA A 142 4.39 -6.18 2.68
CA ALA A 142 3.65 -7.34 2.21
C ALA A 142 3.66 -8.49 3.24
N VAL A 143 4.80 -8.76 3.90
CA VAL A 143 4.90 -9.78 4.95
C VAL A 143 4.04 -9.41 6.16
N LYS A 144 4.13 -8.15 6.63
CA LYS A 144 3.30 -7.66 7.75
C LYS A 144 1.81 -7.79 7.45
N LEU A 145 1.40 -7.41 6.24
CA LEU A 145 0.02 -7.52 5.78
C LEU A 145 -0.43 -8.98 5.72
N ALA A 146 0.37 -9.87 5.13
CA ALA A 146 0.06 -11.29 5.02
C ALA A 146 -0.16 -11.93 6.41
N LEU A 147 0.76 -11.70 7.36
CA LEU A 147 0.64 -12.22 8.73
C LEU A 147 -0.61 -11.66 9.45
N GLY A 148 -0.90 -10.37 9.29
CA GLY A 148 -2.12 -9.76 9.82
C GLY A 148 -3.39 -10.40 9.26
N LEU A 149 -3.43 -10.63 7.94
CA LEU A 149 -4.54 -11.30 7.27
C LEU A 149 -4.73 -12.74 7.74
N VAL A 150 -3.65 -13.51 7.93
CA VAL A 150 -3.75 -14.89 8.46
C VAL A 150 -4.46 -14.91 9.81
N GLY A 151 -4.08 -14.03 10.74
CA GLY A 151 -4.72 -13.98 12.07
C GLY A 151 -6.22 -13.69 11.99
N VAL A 152 -6.59 -12.70 11.17
CA VAL A 152 -7.99 -12.32 10.95
C VAL A 152 -8.77 -13.44 10.26
N MET A 153 -8.19 -14.11 9.25
CA MET A 153 -8.81 -15.26 8.59
C MET A 153 -9.06 -16.41 9.56
N CYS A 154 -8.07 -16.76 10.40
CA CYS A 154 -8.22 -17.82 11.41
C CYS A 154 -9.38 -17.53 12.38
N LEU A 155 -9.52 -16.28 12.84
CA LEU A 155 -10.61 -15.87 13.72
C LEU A 155 -11.98 -16.05 13.05
N TRP A 156 -12.16 -15.49 11.85
CA TRP A 156 -13.45 -15.54 11.16
C TRP A 156 -13.82 -16.94 10.70
N LEU A 157 -12.86 -17.72 10.20
CA LEU A 157 -13.09 -19.12 9.81
C LEU A 157 -13.36 -20.01 11.01
N GLY A 158 -12.75 -19.74 12.18
CA GLY A 158 -13.05 -20.42 13.43
C GLY A 158 -14.48 -20.13 13.92
N LEU A 159 -14.86 -18.85 13.96
CA LEU A 159 -16.23 -18.43 14.31
C LEU A 159 -17.27 -19.03 13.35
N MET A 160 -16.96 -19.05 12.05
CA MET A 160 -17.81 -19.66 11.03
C MET A 160 -18.01 -21.15 11.27
N GLN A 161 -16.96 -21.91 11.63
CA GLN A 161 -17.08 -23.32 11.97
C GLN A 161 -17.99 -23.56 13.19
N ILE A 162 -17.93 -22.68 14.19
CA ILE A 162 -18.82 -22.77 15.36
C ILE A 162 -20.28 -22.53 14.94
N ALA A 163 -20.53 -21.51 14.12
CA ALA A 163 -21.87 -21.20 13.60
C ALA A 163 -22.43 -22.31 12.68
N GLU A 164 -21.56 -22.97 11.91
CA GLU A 164 -21.93 -24.09 11.05
C GLU A 164 -22.31 -25.32 11.90
N LYS A 165 -21.48 -25.68 12.88
CA LYS A 165 -21.74 -26.79 13.80
C LYS A 165 -22.97 -26.57 14.69
N SER A 166 -23.32 -25.31 15.00
CA SER A 166 -24.55 -24.99 15.74
C SER A 166 -25.82 -25.03 14.89
N GLY A 167 -25.71 -25.21 13.57
CA GLY A 167 -26.83 -25.18 12.63
C GLY A 167 -27.34 -23.77 12.31
N LEU A 168 -26.75 -22.72 12.89
CA LEU A 168 -27.16 -21.32 12.66
C LEU A 168 -27.00 -20.93 11.19
N ILE A 169 -25.92 -21.38 10.54
CA ILE A 169 -25.69 -21.14 9.11
C ILE A 169 -26.78 -21.78 8.27
N GLN A 170 -27.18 -23.02 8.56
CA GLN A 170 -28.21 -23.71 7.79
C GLN A 170 -29.57 -23.01 7.93
N MET A 171 -29.89 -22.49 9.12
CA MET A 171 -31.10 -21.69 9.33
C MET A 171 -31.10 -20.43 8.45
N LEU A 172 -30.00 -19.66 8.44
CA LEU A 172 -29.87 -18.47 7.61
C LEU A 172 -29.94 -18.81 6.12
N VAL A 173 -29.19 -19.84 5.69
CA VAL A 173 -29.19 -20.33 4.31
C VAL A 173 -30.59 -20.70 3.87
N ASN A 174 -31.40 -21.36 4.71
CA ASN A 174 -32.77 -21.73 4.37
C ASN A 174 -33.67 -20.51 4.11
N VAL A 175 -33.43 -19.38 4.79
CA VAL A 175 -34.19 -18.13 4.59
C VAL A 175 -33.82 -17.46 3.27
N VAL A 176 -32.52 -17.36 2.96
CA VAL A 176 -32.03 -16.74 1.70
C VAL A 176 -31.92 -17.72 0.53
N GLN A 177 -32.22 -18.99 0.76
CA GLN A 177 -32.13 -20.10 -0.20
C GLN A 177 -32.75 -19.79 -1.56
N PRO A 178 -33.98 -19.23 -1.67
CA PRO A 178 -34.61 -19.00 -2.96
C PRO A 178 -33.84 -17.99 -3.81
N VAL A 179 -33.31 -16.94 -3.17
CA VAL A 179 -32.51 -15.91 -3.86
C VAL A 179 -31.17 -16.51 -4.30
N LEU A 180 -30.52 -17.27 -3.43
CA LEU A 180 -29.22 -17.88 -3.74
C LEU A 180 -29.30 -18.94 -4.83
N HIS A 181 -30.34 -19.77 -4.87
CA HIS A 181 -30.55 -20.71 -5.97
C HIS A 181 -30.83 -20.00 -7.29
N TRP A 182 -31.52 -18.87 -7.24
CA TRP A 182 -31.76 -18.06 -8.43
C TRP A 182 -30.48 -17.37 -8.93
N LEU A 183 -29.60 -16.92 -8.03
CA LEU A 183 -28.31 -16.31 -8.38
C LEU A 183 -27.26 -17.34 -8.83
N PHE A 184 -27.23 -18.50 -8.18
CA PHE A 184 -26.21 -19.54 -8.35
C PHE A 184 -26.83 -20.90 -8.71
N PRO A 185 -27.39 -21.04 -9.92
CA PRO A 185 -28.11 -22.24 -10.32
C PRO A 185 -27.22 -23.48 -10.48
N GLY A 186 -25.90 -23.32 -10.66
CA GLY A 186 -24.96 -24.44 -10.81
C GLY A 186 -24.49 -25.08 -9.51
N ILE A 187 -24.86 -24.54 -8.33
CA ILE A 187 -24.44 -25.09 -7.04
C ILE A 187 -25.44 -26.19 -6.60
N PRO A 188 -24.99 -27.42 -6.31
CA PRO A 188 -25.86 -28.49 -5.81
C PRO A 188 -26.57 -28.11 -4.50
N ARG A 189 -27.79 -28.63 -4.31
CA ARG A 189 -28.54 -28.44 -3.06
C ARG A 189 -27.75 -29.03 -1.88
N GLY A 190 -27.61 -28.25 -0.81
CA GLY A 190 -26.88 -28.65 0.40
C GLY A 190 -25.36 -28.54 0.30
N HIS A 191 -24.81 -28.02 -0.80
CA HIS A 191 -23.36 -27.79 -0.91
C HIS A 191 -22.90 -26.67 0.05
N PRO A 192 -21.77 -26.83 0.77
CA PRO A 192 -21.29 -25.85 1.75
C PRO A 192 -20.96 -24.47 1.15
N ALA A 193 -20.77 -24.38 -0.17
CA ALA A 193 -20.62 -23.12 -0.90
C ALA A 193 -21.73 -22.12 -0.58
N PHE A 194 -22.99 -22.58 -0.43
CA PHE A 194 -24.09 -21.67 -0.06
C PHE A 194 -23.89 -21.05 1.32
N GLY A 195 -23.35 -21.77 2.28
CA GLY A 195 -23.04 -21.24 3.62
C GLY A 195 -21.99 -20.13 3.56
N SER A 196 -20.88 -20.37 2.87
CA SER A 196 -19.81 -19.37 2.71
C SER A 196 -20.25 -18.14 1.93
N ILE A 197 -21.00 -18.32 0.84
CA ILE A 197 -21.56 -17.22 0.05
C ILE A 197 -22.54 -16.41 0.90
N SER A 198 -23.44 -17.07 1.63
CA SER A 198 -24.42 -16.39 2.50
C SER A 198 -23.73 -15.55 3.57
N MET A 199 -22.70 -16.10 4.20
CA MET A 199 -21.96 -15.40 5.25
C MET A 199 -21.12 -14.24 4.71
N ASN A 200 -20.48 -14.41 3.55
CA ASN A 200 -19.79 -13.32 2.88
C ASN A 200 -20.77 -12.19 2.50
N MET A 201 -21.93 -12.53 1.93
CA MET A 201 -22.96 -11.54 1.61
C MET A 201 -23.50 -10.86 2.87
N ALA A 202 -23.75 -11.60 3.95
CA ALA A 202 -24.19 -11.04 5.22
C ALA A 202 -23.14 -10.09 5.81
N ALA A 203 -21.87 -10.45 5.77
CA ALA A 203 -20.77 -9.59 6.21
C ALA A 203 -20.69 -8.30 5.38
N ASN A 204 -20.88 -8.40 4.06
CA ASN A 204 -20.95 -7.22 3.18
C ASN A 204 -22.16 -6.34 3.51
N VAL A 205 -23.35 -6.91 3.63
CA VAL A 205 -24.60 -6.19 3.91
C VAL A 205 -24.56 -5.45 5.26
N LEU A 206 -23.94 -6.05 6.26
CA LEU A 206 -23.78 -5.48 7.60
C LEU A 206 -22.58 -4.51 7.74
N GLY A 207 -21.84 -4.26 6.66
CA GLY A 207 -20.67 -3.36 6.68
C GLY A 207 -19.44 -3.94 7.40
N LEU A 208 -19.42 -5.24 7.67
CA LEU A 208 -18.33 -5.98 8.32
C LEU A 208 -17.24 -6.40 7.31
N GLY A 209 -16.72 -5.45 6.53
CA GLY A 209 -15.81 -5.72 5.41
C GLY A 209 -14.54 -6.51 5.77
N ASN A 210 -14.05 -6.37 7.00
CA ASN A 210 -12.90 -7.13 7.53
C ASN A 210 -13.17 -8.64 7.64
N ALA A 211 -14.44 -9.06 7.77
CA ALA A 211 -14.85 -10.46 7.79
C ALA A 211 -15.15 -10.99 6.37
N ALA A 212 -15.64 -10.13 5.49
CA ALA A 212 -16.13 -10.52 4.17
C ALA A 212 -15.03 -11.12 3.30
N THR A 213 -13.83 -10.53 3.27
CA THR A 213 -12.72 -11.01 2.43
C THR A 213 -12.29 -12.46 2.77
N PRO A 214 -12.02 -12.85 4.03
CA PRO A 214 -11.76 -14.25 4.40
C PRO A 214 -12.84 -15.22 3.93
N LEU A 215 -14.10 -14.86 4.17
CA LEU A 215 -15.27 -15.68 3.84
C LEU A 215 -15.43 -15.80 2.33
N GLY A 216 -15.10 -14.73 1.59
CA GLY A 216 -15.13 -14.69 0.14
C GLY A 216 -14.08 -15.58 -0.50
N ILE A 217 -12.85 -15.61 0.05
CA ILE A 217 -11.81 -16.54 -0.42
C ILE A 217 -12.26 -18.00 -0.21
N LYS A 218 -12.83 -18.32 0.96
CA LYS A 218 -13.35 -19.68 1.22
C LYS A 218 -14.53 -20.05 0.30
N ALA A 219 -15.43 -19.11 0.04
CA ALA A 219 -16.52 -19.31 -0.94
C ALA A 219 -15.98 -19.56 -2.36
N MET A 220 -14.96 -18.80 -2.80
CA MET A 220 -14.32 -19.01 -4.09
C MET A 220 -13.62 -20.38 -4.19
N GLN A 221 -12.97 -20.84 -3.12
CA GLN A 221 -12.38 -22.18 -3.07
C GLN A 221 -13.44 -23.28 -3.22
N GLN A 222 -14.57 -23.16 -2.51
CA GLN A 222 -15.67 -24.12 -2.63
C GLN A 222 -16.37 -24.08 -3.99
N LEU A 223 -16.48 -22.91 -4.61
CA LEU A 223 -16.91 -22.79 -6.00
C LEU A 223 -15.89 -23.44 -6.96
N GLN A 224 -14.60 -23.35 -6.66
CA GLN A 224 -13.54 -23.96 -7.47
C GLN A 224 -13.56 -25.47 -7.39
N GLU A 225 -13.95 -26.06 -6.26
CA GLU A 225 -14.09 -27.52 -6.11
C GLU A 225 -15.12 -28.10 -7.09
N ILE A 226 -16.27 -27.44 -7.24
CA ILE A 226 -17.35 -27.86 -8.14
C ILE A 226 -17.17 -27.39 -9.59
N ASN A 227 -16.19 -26.53 -9.87
CA ASN A 227 -15.94 -26.02 -11.21
C ASN A 227 -15.44 -27.13 -12.15
N PRO A 228 -16.12 -27.41 -13.29
CA PRO A 228 -15.69 -28.42 -14.25
C PRO A 228 -14.33 -28.13 -14.90
N ASP A 229 -14.02 -26.86 -15.16
CA ASP A 229 -12.74 -26.43 -15.73
C ASP A 229 -11.96 -25.61 -14.71
N LYS A 230 -10.88 -26.19 -14.16
CA LYS A 230 -10.08 -25.51 -13.14
C LYS A 230 -9.32 -24.28 -13.65
N ASN A 231 -9.14 -24.14 -14.96
CA ASN A 231 -8.39 -23.03 -15.55
C ASN A 231 -9.28 -21.85 -15.95
N THR A 232 -10.61 -22.03 -15.95
CA THR A 232 -11.58 -21.02 -16.38
C THR A 232 -12.57 -20.73 -15.25
N ALA A 233 -12.86 -19.46 -14.97
CA ALA A 233 -13.85 -19.10 -13.97
C ALA A 233 -15.26 -19.57 -14.37
N SER A 234 -16.01 -20.17 -13.44
CA SER A 234 -17.40 -20.56 -13.67
C SER A 234 -18.34 -19.34 -13.64
N ASP A 235 -19.56 -19.49 -14.17
CA ASP A 235 -20.57 -18.42 -14.12
C ASP A 235 -20.90 -18.03 -12.66
N GLU A 236 -20.88 -19.00 -11.75
CA GLU A 236 -21.11 -18.81 -10.31
C GLU A 236 -19.98 -17.99 -9.67
N MET A 237 -18.72 -18.24 -10.05
CA MET A 237 -17.59 -17.42 -9.59
C MET A 237 -17.68 -15.99 -10.07
N CYS A 238 -18.00 -15.79 -11.36
CA CYS A 238 -18.17 -14.46 -11.94
C CYS A 238 -19.33 -13.72 -11.26
N MET A 239 -20.46 -14.38 -11.03
CA MET A 239 -21.59 -13.82 -10.28
C MET A 239 -21.20 -13.44 -8.86
N PHE A 240 -20.49 -14.33 -8.14
CA PHE A 240 -20.07 -14.07 -6.77
C PHE A 240 -19.08 -12.89 -6.67
N LEU A 241 -18.16 -12.79 -7.61
CA LEU A 241 -17.24 -11.66 -7.72
C LEU A 241 -17.97 -10.35 -8.03
N ALA A 242 -18.94 -10.38 -8.95
CA ALA A 242 -19.74 -9.23 -9.32
C ALA A 242 -20.54 -8.69 -8.11
N LEU A 243 -21.13 -9.59 -7.30
CA LEU A 243 -21.85 -9.24 -6.07
C LEU A 243 -20.94 -8.64 -5.00
N ASN A 244 -19.71 -9.16 -4.84
CA ASN A 244 -18.75 -8.59 -3.89
C ASN A 244 -18.27 -7.20 -4.35
N THR A 245 -18.10 -7.02 -5.66
CA THR A 245 -17.67 -5.73 -6.24
C THR A 245 -18.78 -4.69 -6.17
N SER A 246 -20.04 -5.09 -6.36
CA SER A 246 -21.18 -4.18 -6.27
C SER A 246 -21.56 -3.79 -4.84
N SER A 247 -21.07 -4.55 -3.85
CA SER A 247 -21.12 -4.26 -2.41
C SER A 247 -22.50 -3.78 -1.93
N VAL A 248 -23.52 -4.65 -1.95
CA VAL A 248 -24.81 -4.35 -1.27
C VAL A 248 -24.52 -4.10 0.21
N GLN A 249 -24.73 -2.87 0.68
CA GLN A 249 -24.58 -2.48 2.08
C GLN A 249 -25.87 -1.84 2.56
N LEU A 250 -26.48 -2.45 3.59
CA LEU A 250 -27.61 -1.87 4.32
C LEU A 250 -27.13 -0.95 5.43
N LEU A 251 -25.97 -1.28 6.01
CA LEU A 251 -25.30 -0.45 7.01
C LEU A 251 -24.04 0.17 6.40
N PRO A 252 -23.74 1.45 6.72
CA PRO A 252 -22.47 2.03 6.36
C PRO A 252 -21.31 1.19 6.90
N PRO A 253 -20.15 1.14 6.19
CA PRO A 253 -18.97 0.43 6.67
C PRO A 253 -18.61 0.85 8.09
N VAL A 254 -18.24 -0.11 8.94
CA VAL A 254 -17.84 0.16 10.32
C VAL A 254 -16.68 1.16 10.40
N THR A 255 -15.82 1.18 9.38
CA THR A 255 -14.74 2.17 9.23
C THR A 255 -15.26 3.59 9.03
N LEU A 256 -16.30 3.78 8.23
CA LEU A 256 -16.95 5.07 8.01
C LEU A 256 -17.65 5.54 9.29
N ILE A 257 -18.29 4.62 10.05
CA ILE A 257 -18.88 4.93 11.36
C ILE A 257 -17.79 5.39 12.34
N ALA A 258 -16.65 4.70 12.36
CA ALA A 258 -15.52 5.05 13.22
C ALA A 258 -14.89 6.41 12.89
N LEU A 259 -14.90 6.83 11.62
CA LEU A 259 -14.33 8.10 11.16
C LEU A 259 -15.28 9.29 11.32
N MET A 260 -16.58 9.10 11.07
CA MET A 260 -17.54 10.20 10.95
C MET A 260 -18.51 10.31 12.14
N GLY A 261 -18.54 9.31 13.03
CA GLY A 261 -19.41 9.32 14.21
C GLY A 261 -20.88 9.51 13.85
N SER A 262 -21.56 10.45 14.50
CA SER A 262 -23.01 10.70 14.32
C SER A 262 -23.40 11.28 12.97
N GLN A 263 -22.46 11.89 12.23
CA GLN A 263 -22.72 12.51 10.93
C GLN A 263 -23.03 11.47 9.83
N ILE A 264 -22.76 10.19 10.08
CA ILE A 264 -22.96 9.13 9.11
C ILE A 264 -24.43 8.83 8.79
N SER A 265 -25.36 9.24 9.66
CA SER A 265 -26.79 8.99 9.48
C SER A 265 -27.33 9.56 8.17
N GLU A 266 -26.78 10.69 7.70
CA GLU A 266 -27.18 11.33 6.44
C GLU A 266 -26.73 10.52 5.20
N LEU A 267 -25.70 9.68 5.35
CA LEU A 267 -25.12 8.89 4.25
C LEU A 267 -25.81 7.53 4.06
N ILE A 268 -26.63 7.08 5.01
CA ILE A 268 -27.27 5.76 4.95
C ILE A 268 -28.13 5.62 3.69
N ILE A 269 -29.00 6.60 3.41
CA ILE A 269 -29.93 6.54 2.28
C ILE A 269 -29.17 6.56 0.93
N PRO A 270 -28.22 7.49 0.69
CA PRO A 270 -27.39 7.46 -0.51
C PRO A 270 -26.62 6.15 -0.70
N ILE A 271 -26.06 5.57 0.38
CA ILE A 271 -25.30 4.31 0.32
C ILE A 271 -26.21 3.16 -0.13
N ILE A 272 -27.39 3.02 0.47
CA ILE A 272 -28.34 1.97 0.11
C ILE A 272 -28.78 2.10 -1.35
N LEU A 273 -29.10 3.33 -1.80
CA LEU A 273 -29.49 3.57 -3.19
C LEU A 273 -28.38 3.25 -4.18
N ALA A 274 -27.17 3.76 -3.94
CA ALA A 274 -26.02 3.55 -4.82
C ALA A 274 -25.65 2.06 -4.93
N THR A 275 -25.59 1.37 -3.80
CA THR A 275 -25.22 -0.06 -3.76
C THR A 275 -26.32 -0.96 -4.32
N SER A 276 -27.59 -0.60 -4.16
CA SER A 276 -28.72 -1.29 -4.80
C SER A 276 -28.65 -1.17 -6.32
N CYS A 277 -28.47 0.05 -6.85
CA CYS A 277 -28.31 0.28 -8.29
C CYS A 277 -27.11 -0.47 -8.87
N SER A 278 -25.97 -0.42 -8.17
CA SER A 278 -24.75 -1.14 -8.53
C SER A 278 -25.01 -2.65 -8.60
N THR A 279 -25.71 -3.21 -7.61
CA THR A 279 -25.96 -4.65 -7.53
C THR A 279 -26.97 -5.12 -8.56
N ILE A 280 -28.04 -4.37 -8.80
CA ILE A 280 -29.00 -4.67 -9.87
C ILE A 280 -28.26 -4.72 -11.22
N THR A 281 -27.38 -3.76 -11.47
CA THR A 281 -26.57 -3.71 -12.69
C THR A 281 -25.64 -4.91 -12.77
N ALA A 282 -24.90 -5.21 -11.70
CA ALA A 282 -23.95 -6.31 -11.64
C ALA A 282 -24.62 -7.68 -11.90
N VAL A 283 -25.74 -7.95 -11.23
CA VAL A 283 -26.51 -9.20 -11.40
C VAL A 283 -27.08 -9.30 -12.81
N SER A 284 -27.64 -8.22 -13.33
CA SER A 284 -28.25 -8.19 -14.67
C SER A 284 -27.21 -8.48 -15.75
N VAL A 285 -26.07 -7.81 -15.68
CA VAL A 285 -24.96 -7.99 -16.63
C VAL A 285 -24.36 -9.39 -16.51
N ALA A 286 -24.08 -9.87 -15.30
CA ALA A 286 -23.53 -11.21 -15.10
C ALA A 286 -24.47 -12.30 -15.63
N LYS A 287 -25.79 -12.17 -15.39
CA LYS A 287 -26.78 -13.11 -15.96
C LYS A 287 -26.88 -13.03 -17.48
N PHE A 288 -26.83 -11.82 -18.04
CA PHE A 288 -26.86 -11.62 -19.48
C PHE A 288 -25.70 -12.35 -20.16
N TYR A 289 -24.47 -12.16 -19.69
CA TYR A 289 -23.29 -12.83 -20.23
C TYR A 289 -23.32 -14.35 -20.03
N ALA A 290 -23.75 -14.83 -18.85
CA ALA A 290 -23.88 -16.26 -18.60
C ALA A 290 -24.88 -16.93 -19.55
N ARG A 291 -26.00 -16.26 -19.88
CA ARG A 291 -26.98 -16.76 -20.86
C ARG A 291 -26.40 -16.80 -22.28
N HIS A 292 -25.71 -15.74 -22.71
CA HIS A 292 -25.08 -15.71 -24.04
C HIS A 292 -24.00 -16.78 -24.20
N ARG A 293 -23.19 -17.05 -23.17
CA ARG A 293 -22.19 -18.13 -23.18
C ARG A 293 -22.84 -19.50 -23.40
N LYS A 294 -23.91 -19.81 -22.66
CA LYS A 294 -24.63 -21.09 -22.79
C LYS A 294 -25.28 -21.24 -24.16
N ALA A 295 -25.83 -20.17 -24.73
CA ALA A 295 -26.40 -20.18 -26.08
C ALA A 295 -25.33 -20.46 -27.15
N SER A 296 -24.14 -19.86 -27.03
CA SER A 296 -23.03 -20.09 -27.97
C SER A 296 -22.44 -21.51 -27.86
N CYS A 297 -22.32 -22.06 -26.64
CA CYS A 297 -21.85 -23.44 -26.44
C CYS A 297 -22.83 -24.48 -27.00
N ASN A 298 -24.15 -24.26 -26.87
CA ASN A 298 -25.16 -25.18 -27.42
C ASN A 298 -25.26 -25.13 -28.96
N ASN A 299 -24.80 -24.05 -29.60
CA ASN A 299 -24.81 -23.89 -31.06
C ASN A 299 -23.50 -24.30 -31.73
N SER A 300 -22.55 -24.86 -30.98
CA SER A 300 -21.30 -25.40 -31.54
C SER A 300 -21.54 -26.86 -31.95
N PRO A 301 -21.43 -27.24 -33.24
CA PRO A 301 -21.55 -28.65 -33.63
C PRO A 301 -20.39 -29.44 -33.02
N VAL A 302 -20.73 -30.51 -32.29
CA VAL A 302 -19.80 -31.50 -31.72
C VAL A 302 -19.09 -32.26 -32.83
#